data_AF-A0A3R7WUI3-F1
#
_entry.id   AF-A0A3R7WUI3-F1
#
_cell.length_a   1.000
_cell.length_b   1.000
_cell.length_c   1.000
_cell.angle_alpha   90.00
_cell.angle_beta   90.00
_cell.angle_gamma   90.00
#
_symmetry.space_group_name_H-M   'P 1'
#
loop_
_entity.id
_entity.type
_entity.pdbx_description
1 polymer ?
#
loop_
_entity_poly.entity_id
_entity_poly.type
_entity_poly.pdbx_seq_one_letter_code
_entity_poly.pdbx_strand_id
1 'polypeptide(L)'
;MLGSRLLRVVPRVSTTSRCFAASVSQTKTGKSSNKESNFSRYAGMVFFGALTVTTAYLGAWQTKRYYWKVNLINERMKELSESIAELPKDATASDDIDDIEYRQIRVEGRFKPGSTFYLYPRSAPADPSDSFAQVKTGGYIYSLLEREDG
;
A
#
# COMPACT_ATOMS: atom_id res chain seq x y z
N MET A 1 21.08 38.99 -1.61
CA MET A 1 21.84 37.75 -1.88
C MET A 1 21.53 36.80 -0.73
N LEU A 2 20.90 35.63 -0.82
CA LEU A 2 20.47 34.73 -1.88
C LEU A 2 19.13 34.12 -1.43
N GLY A 3 18.11 34.10 -2.27
CA GLY A 3 16.87 33.36 -2.04
C GLY A 3 17.08 31.88 -2.35
N SER A 4 16.87 31.02 -1.35
CA SER A 4 16.98 29.56 -1.46
C SER A 4 15.75 28.96 -2.16
N ARG A 5 15.94 28.54 -3.41
CA ARG A 5 15.00 27.74 -4.20
C ARG A 5 14.85 26.34 -3.57
N LEU A 6 13.66 26.02 -3.05
CA LEU A 6 13.25 24.64 -2.77
C LEU A 6 12.70 24.01 -4.05
N LEU A 7 13.53 23.25 -4.75
CA LEU A 7 13.06 22.34 -5.82
C LEU A 7 12.55 21.06 -5.17
N ARG A 8 11.23 20.98 -5.02
CA ARG A 8 10.50 19.77 -4.63
C ARG A 8 10.54 18.80 -5.82
N VAL A 9 11.53 17.90 -5.83
CA VAL A 9 11.61 16.81 -6.81
C VAL A 9 10.56 15.77 -6.45
N VAL A 10 9.48 15.71 -7.24
CA VAL A 10 8.47 14.66 -7.16
C VAL A 10 9.04 13.41 -7.85
N PRO A 11 9.05 12.22 -7.21
CA PRO A 11 9.44 11.01 -7.91
C PRO A 11 8.37 10.69 -8.96
N ARG A 12 8.79 10.71 -10.23
CA ARG A 12 7.98 10.29 -11.37
C ARG A 12 7.77 8.78 -11.25
N VAL A 13 6.57 8.36 -10.86
CA VAL A 13 6.16 6.95 -10.90
C VAL A 13 6.20 6.51 -12.36
N SER A 14 7.26 5.76 -12.72
CA SER A 14 7.37 5.07 -14.00
C SER A 14 6.42 3.90 -13.98
N THR A 15 5.19 4.09 -14.47
CA THR A 15 4.31 2.98 -14.80
C THR A 15 4.90 2.29 -16.02
N THR A 16 5.73 1.27 -15.80
CA THR A 16 6.14 0.34 -16.85
C THR A 16 4.90 -0.44 -17.26
N SER A 17 4.19 0.08 -18.25
CA SER A 17 3.13 -0.63 -18.96
C SER A 17 3.75 -1.90 -19.55
N ARG A 18 3.59 -3.02 -18.86
CA ARG A 18 3.86 -4.34 -19.43
C ARG A 18 2.84 -4.54 -20.54
N CYS A 19 3.25 -4.26 -21.78
CA CYS A 19 2.51 -4.66 -22.97
C CYS A 19 2.44 -6.18 -22.96
N PHE A 20 1.28 -6.73 -22.61
CA PHE A 20 0.96 -8.11 -22.95
C PHE A 20 0.85 -8.17 -24.47
N ALA A 21 1.96 -8.51 -25.13
CA ALA A 21 1.97 -8.91 -26.51
C ALA A 21 1.25 -10.27 -26.59
N ALA A 22 -0.07 -10.22 -26.77
CA ALA A 22 -0.82 -11.39 -27.20
C ALA A 22 -0.44 -11.67 -28.66
N SER A 23 0.49 -12.61 -28.87
CA SER A 23 0.77 -13.13 -30.21
C SER A 23 -0.48 -13.82 -30.74
N VAL A 24 -1.22 -13.12 -31.59
CA VAL A 24 -2.34 -13.70 -32.34
C VAL A 24 -1.76 -14.57 -33.46
N SER A 25 -1.61 -15.86 -33.19
CA SER A 25 -1.27 -16.84 -34.21
C SER A 25 -2.44 -16.95 -35.19
N GLN A 26 -2.31 -16.33 -36.37
CA GLN A 26 -3.25 -16.51 -37.47
C GLN A 26 -3.15 -17.94 -38.00
N THR A 27 -4.03 -18.82 -37.53
CA THR A 27 -4.25 -20.12 -38.16
C THR A 27 -5.12 -19.93 -39.39
N LYS A 28 -4.52 -20.18 -40.57
CA LYS A 28 -5.22 -20.29 -41.85
C LYS A 28 -6.30 -21.37 -41.77
N THR A 29 -7.52 -21.06 -42.17
CA THR A 29 -8.53 -22.07 -42.50
C THR A 29 -9.10 -21.81 -43.88
N GLY A 30 -9.16 -22.87 -44.68
CA GLY A 30 -9.71 -22.86 -46.03
C GLY A 30 -11.24 -22.79 -46.05
N LYS A 31 -11.74 -22.15 -47.10
CA LYS A 31 -13.00 -22.35 -47.83
C LYS A 31 -14.10 -23.20 -47.14
N SER A 32 -15.17 -22.56 -46.63
CA SER A 32 -16.54 -23.10 -46.73
C SER A 32 -17.66 -22.07 -46.49
N SER A 33 -18.48 -21.87 -47.53
CA SER A 33 -19.91 -21.50 -47.51
C SER A 33 -20.35 -20.11 -47.02
N ASN A 34 -21.28 -19.53 -47.79
CA ASN A 34 -21.88 -18.19 -47.71
C ASN A 34 -22.61 -17.85 -46.38
N LYS A 35 -22.61 -18.72 -45.36
CA LYS A 35 -23.31 -18.53 -44.07
C LYS A 35 -22.46 -17.88 -42.95
N GLU A 36 -21.14 -17.69 -43.14
CA GLU A 36 -20.22 -17.19 -42.09
C GLU A 36 -20.27 -15.66 -41.81
N SER A 37 -20.85 -14.85 -42.70
CA SER A 37 -20.79 -13.38 -42.57
C SER A 37 -21.65 -12.82 -41.43
N ASN A 38 -22.82 -13.42 -41.18
CA ASN A 38 -23.71 -12.97 -40.11
C ASN A 38 -23.25 -13.47 -38.74
N PHE A 39 -22.70 -14.69 -38.67
CA PHE A 39 -22.18 -15.26 -37.42
C PHE A 39 -20.90 -14.57 -36.94
N SER A 40 -19.95 -14.30 -37.85
CA SER A 40 -18.73 -13.56 -37.52
C SER A 40 -19.01 -12.12 -37.06
N ARG A 41 -20.00 -11.46 -37.67
CA ARG A 41 -20.47 -10.13 -37.22
C ARG A 41 -21.09 -10.21 -35.82
N TYR A 42 -21.95 -11.19 -35.57
CA TYR A 42 -22.55 -11.38 -34.25
C TYR A 42 -21.50 -11.70 -33.17
N ALA A 43 -20.57 -12.60 -33.47
CA ALA A 43 -19.46 -12.94 -32.59
C ALA A 43 -18.56 -11.72 -32.29
N GLY A 44 -18.28 -10.90 -33.31
CA GLY A 44 -17.57 -9.63 -33.13
C GLY A 44 -18.32 -8.64 -32.25
N MET A 45 -19.63 -8.46 -32.46
CA MET A 45 -20.48 -7.59 -31.64
C MET A 45 -20.51 -8.04 -30.18
N VAL A 46 -20.62 -9.35 -29.92
CA VAL A 46 -20.60 -9.91 -28.56
C VAL A 46 -19.22 -9.70 -27.92
N PHE A 47 -18.13 -9.91 -28.66
CA PHE A 47 -16.77 -9.70 -28.14
C PHE A 47 -16.51 -8.25 -27.73
N PHE A 48 -16.82 -7.28 -28.60
CA PHE A 48 -16.67 -5.86 -28.29
C PHE A 48 -17.66 -5.40 -27.21
N GLY A 49 -18.87 -5.95 -27.18
CA GLY A 49 -19.84 -5.72 -26.11
C GLY A 49 -19.32 -6.21 -24.75
N ALA A 50 -18.78 -7.43 -24.70
CA ALA A 50 -18.19 -7.97 -23.48
C ALA A 50 -16.96 -7.15 -23.03
N LEU A 51 -16.09 -6.77 -23.96
CA LEU A 51 -14.92 -5.96 -23.65
C LEU A 51 -15.29 -4.58 -23.10
N THR A 52 -16.29 -3.92 -23.68
CA THR A 52 -16.75 -2.60 -23.20
C THR A 52 -17.43 -2.70 -21.84
N VAL A 53 -18.29 -3.70 -21.62
CA VAL A 53 -18.94 -3.93 -20.32
C VAL A 53 -17.93 -4.27 -19.23
N THR A 54 -16.98 -5.17 -19.50
CA THR A 54 -15.93 -5.53 -18.54
C THR A 54 -15.02 -4.34 -18.21
N THR A 55 -14.66 -3.52 -19.21
CA THR A 55 -13.85 -2.31 -18.99
C THR A 55 -14.61 -1.28 -18.16
N ALA A 56 -15.89 -1.04 -18.44
CA ALA A 56 -16.73 -0.14 -17.65
C ALA A 56 -16.91 -0.65 -16.20
N TYR A 57 -17.15 -1.95 -16.03
CA TYR A 57 -17.24 -2.58 -14.71
C TYR A 57 -15.93 -2.44 -13.91
N LEU A 58 -14.79 -2.71 -14.55
CA LEU A 58 -13.48 -2.53 -13.93
C LEU A 58 -13.25 -1.07 -13.53
N GLY A 59 -13.61 -0.11 -14.40
CA GLY A 59 -13.52 1.31 -14.10
C GLY A 59 -14.35 1.69 -12.88
N ALA A 60 -15.62 1.30 -12.85
CA ALA A 60 -16.51 1.56 -11.72
C ALA A 60 -16.01 0.90 -10.41
N TRP A 61 -15.51 -0.33 -10.50
CA TRP A 61 -14.91 -1.02 -9.36
C TRP A 61 -13.65 -0.31 -8.86
N GLN A 62 -12.76 0.11 -9.75
CA GLN A 62 -11.56 0.86 -9.39
C GLN A 62 -11.91 2.15 -8.68
N THR A 63 -12.91 2.89 -9.16
CA THR A 63 -13.41 4.11 -8.50
C THR A 63 -13.95 3.81 -7.10
N LYS A 64 -14.82 2.81 -6.95
CA LYS A 64 -15.35 2.39 -5.65
C LYS A 64 -14.23 1.97 -4.70
N ARG A 65 -13.26 1.21 -5.21
CA ARG A 65 -12.10 0.71 -4.44
C ARG A 65 -11.20 1.86 -3.99
N TYR A 66 -11.00 2.87 -4.83
CA TYR A 66 -10.27 4.08 -4.49
C TYR A 66 -10.96 4.83 -3.35
N TYR A 67 -12.25 5.11 -3.47
CA TYR A 67 -12.99 5.82 -2.41
C TYR A 67 -13.02 5.04 -1.10
N TRP A 68 -13.14 3.71 -1.12
CA TRP A 68 -13.00 2.90 0.09
C TRP A 68 -11.63 3.11 0.76
N LYS A 69 -10.53 3.14 -0.01
CA LYS A 69 -9.19 3.34 0.56
C LYS A 69 -9.06 4.75 1.13
N VAL A 70 -9.53 5.75 0.40
CA VAL A 70 -9.48 7.14 0.86
C VAL A 70 -10.29 7.32 2.13
N ASN A 71 -11.49 6.73 2.20
CA ASN A 71 -12.31 6.77 3.39
C ASN A 71 -11.61 6.09 4.57
N LEU A 72 -11.02 4.91 4.36
CA LEU A 72 -10.27 4.19 5.38
C LEU A 72 -9.08 5.02 5.89
N ILE A 73 -8.34 5.66 4.98
CA ILE A 73 -7.23 6.54 5.36
C ILE A 73 -7.74 7.73 6.17
N ASN A 74 -8.84 8.36 5.76
CA ASN A 74 -9.44 9.48 6.50
C ASN A 74 -9.92 9.08 7.89
N GLU A 75 -10.55 7.92 8.02
CA GLU A 75 -11.00 7.35 9.29
C GLU A 75 -9.81 7.14 10.24
N ARG A 76 -8.75 6.46 9.77
CA ARG A 76 -7.54 6.25 10.58
C ARG A 76 -6.79 7.54 10.88
N MET A 77 -6.74 8.49 9.94
CA MET A 77 -6.14 9.80 10.21
C MET A 77 -6.95 10.57 11.27
N LYS A 78 -8.28 10.42 11.30
CA LYS A 78 -9.12 11.05 12.31
C LYS A 78 -8.85 10.48 13.69
N GLU A 79 -8.83 9.15 13.82
CA GLU A 79 -8.47 8.45 15.08
C GLU A 79 -7.08 8.87 15.58
N LEU A 80 -6.09 8.93 14.69
CA LEU A 80 -4.74 9.40 15.02
C LEU A 80 -4.65 10.87 15.41
N SER A 81 -5.57 11.70 14.90
CA SER A 81 -5.63 13.13 15.19
C SER A 81 -6.45 13.48 16.44
N GLU A 82 -7.16 12.50 17.00
CA GLU A 82 -7.98 12.71 18.18
C GLU A 82 -7.10 13.07 19.39
N SER A 83 -7.69 13.74 20.39
CA SER A 83 -6.96 14.22 21.55
C SER A 83 -6.24 13.08 22.26
N ILE A 84 -5.02 13.37 22.72
CA ILE A 84 -4.15 12.40 23.39
C ILE A 84 -4.89 11.85 24.61
N ALA A 85 -5.11 10.53 24.64
CA ALA A 85 -5.78 9.85 25.76
C ALA A 85 -4.74 9.32 26.77
N GLU A 86 -5.16 9.17 28.03
CA GLU A 86 -4.34 8.46 29.01
C GLU A 86 -4.57 6.96 28.85
N LEU A 87 -3.48 6.17 28.90
CA LEU A 87 -3.58 4.72 28.78
C LEU A 87 -4.30 4.16 30.02
N PRO A 88 -5.41 3.42 29.86
CA PRO A 88 -6.11 2.82 31.00
C PRO A 88 -5.19 1.89 31.80
N LYS A 89 -5.46 1.74 33.09
CA LYS A 89 -4.66 0.90 34.01
C LYS A 89 -4.81 -0.59 33.67
N ASP A 90 -5.97 -0.99 33.15
CA ASP A 90 -6.32 -2.38 32.82
C ASP A 90 -6.21 -2.68 31.32
N ALA A 91 -5.23 -2.10 30.62
CA ALA A 91 -5.03 -2.24 29.17
C ALA A 91 -4.77 -3.68 28.70
N THR A 92 -4.47 -4.60 29.61
CA THR A 92 -4.21 -6.03 29.30
C THR A 92 -5.45 -6.91 29.46
N ALA A 93 -6.52 -6.42 30.10
CA ALA A 93 -7.61 -7.26 30.60
C ALA A 93 -9.03 -6.86 30.18
N SER A 94 -9.25 -5.74 29.49
CA SER A 94 -10.59 -5.20 29.22
C SER A 94 -10.92 -5.05 27.74
N ASP A 95 -12.21 -5.16 27.43
CA ASP A 95 -12.85 -5.00 26.11
C ASP A 95 -12.78 -3.54 25.56
N ASP A 96 -12.18 -2.61 26.31
CA ASP A 96 -12.07 -1.17 25.98
C ASP A 96 -10.90 -0.87 25.00
N ILE A 97 -10.28 -1.91 24.43
CA ILE A 97 -9.15 -1.77 23.49
C ILE A 97 -9.59 -1.11 22.18
N ASP A 98 -10.85 -1.31 21.76
CA ASP A 98 -11.37 -0.77 20.51
C ASP A 98 -11.39 0.77 20.52
N ASP A 99 -11.59 1.41 21.68
CA ASP A 99 -11.67 2.88 21.80
C ASP A 99 -10.28 3.56 21.82
N ILE A 100 -9.23 2.81 22.14
CA ILE A 100 -7.83 3.28 22.14
C ILE A 100 -7.07 2.88 20.87
N GLU A 101 -7.68 2.05 20.01
CA GLU A 101 -7.04 1.61 18.77
C GLU A 101 -6.73 2.82 17.87
N TYR A 102 -5.49 2.92 17.41
CA TYR A 102 -4.98 4.02 16.56
C TYR A 102 -5.04 5.43 17.17
N ARG A 103 -5.31 5.57 18.46
CA ARG A 103 -5.26 6.85 19.15
C ARG A 103 -3.87 7.14 19.70
N GLN A 104 -3.48 8.41 19.75
CA GLN A 104 -2.28 8.80 20.47
C GLN A 104 -2.51 8.71 21.97
N ILE A 105 -1.62 8.03 22.67
CA ILE A 105 -1.67 7.87 24.13
C ILE A 105 -0.47 8.54 24.80
N ARG A 106 -0.71 9.15 25.96
CA ARG A 106 0.35 9.65 26.85
C ARG A 106 0.66 8.59 27.89
N VAL A 107 1.94 8.26 28.02
CA VAL A 107 2.44 7.31 29.03
C VAL A 107 3.50 8.02 29.86
N GLU A 108 3.36 7.92 31.18
CA GLU A 108 4.35 8.41 32.14
C GLU A 108 4.96 7.22 32.89
N GLY A 109 6.25 7.32 33.20
CA GLY A 109 7.01 6.21 33.77
C GLY A 109 8.47 6.56 34.03
N ARG A 110 9.24 5.57 34.46
CA ARG A 110 10.67 5.68 34.75
C ARG A 110 11.46 4.74 33.86
N PHE A 111 12.58 5.20 33.33
CA PHE A 111 13.48 4.33 32.57
C PHE A 111 14.18 3.37 33.52
N LYS A 112 14.10 2.06 33.22
CA LYS A 112 14.71 1.02 34.04
C LYS A 112 16.24 1.01 33.84
N PRO A 113 17.05 1.30 34.87
CA PRO A 113 18.50 1.27 34.74
C PRO A 113 19.02 -0.12 34.34
N GLY A 114 20.04 -0.17 33.48
CA GLY A 114 20.64 -1.44 33.03
C GLY A 114 19.84 -2.17 31.94
N SER A 115 18.73 -1.61 31.46
CA SER A 115 17.91 -2.17 30.38
C SER A 115 18.11 -1.45 29.03
N THR A 116 19.31 -0.93 28.79
CA THR A 116 19.64 -0.21 27.56
C THR A 116 20.24 -1.17 26.54
N PHE A 117 19.58 -1.28 25.39
CA PHE A 117 19.99 -2.15 24.29
C PHE A 117 20.41 -1.31 23.08
N TYR A 118 21.49 -1.72 22.44
CA TYR A 118 21.95 -1.13 21.18
C TYR A 118 21.48 -1.99 20.02
N LEU A 119 20.64 -1.42 19.15
CA LEU A 119 20.16 -2.10 17.96
C LEU A 119 20.84 -1.50 16.71
N TYR A 120 21.60 -2.34 16.02
CA TYR A 120 22.19 -1.97 14.74
C TYR A 120 21.19 -2.23 13.60
N PRO A 121 21.11 -1.36 12.58
CA PRO A 121 20.29 -1.59 11.40
C PRO A 121 20.68 -2.90 10.74
N ARG A 122 19.67 -3.70 10.38
CA ARG A 122 19.90 -4.87 9.53
C ARG A 122 20.33 -4.39 8.15
N SER A 123 21.35 -5.02 7.58
CA SER A 123 21.72 -4.80 6.18
C SER A 123 20.49 -5.07 5.31
N ALA A 124 20.28 -4.23 4.30
CA ALA A 124 19.21 -4.47 3.33
C ALA A 124 19.39 -5.87 2.72
N PRO A 125 18.30 -6.59 2.41
CA PRO A 125 18.39 -7.78 1.57
C PRO A 125 19.17 -7.43 0.31
N ALA A 126 20.14 -8.26 -0.07
CA ALA A 126 20.93 -8.01 -1.26
C ALA A 126 20.00 -8.03 -2.49
N ASP A 127 19.91 -6.91 -3.21
CA ASP A 127 19.29 -6.90 -4.52
C ASP A 127 20.12 -7.78 -5.46
N PRO A 128 19.50 -8.53 -6.40
CA PRO A 128 20.23 -9.41 -7.31
C PRO A 128 21.20 -8.67 -8.25
N SER A 129 21.10 -7.35 -8.33
CA SER A 129 22.02 -6.48 -9.09
C SER A 129 23.15 -5.88 -8.26
N ASP A 130 23.14 -6.05 -6.93
CA ASP A 130 24.14 -5.44 -6.04
C ASP A 130 25.21 -6.47 -5.64
N SER A 131 26.48 -6.13 -5.83
CA SER A 131 27.60 -7.06 -5.60
C SER A 131 27.96 -7.19 -4.11
N PHE A 132 27.58 -6.21 -3.29
CA PHE A 132 27.76 -6.22 -1.84
C PHE A 132 26.58 -5.52 -1.17
N ALA A 133 26.03 -6.10 -0.10
CA ALA A 133 25.01 -5.43 0.68
C ALA A 133 25.58 -4.16 1.32
N GLN A 134 25.11 -2.99 0.90
CA GLN A 134 25.51 -1.73 1.54
C GLN A 134 25.06 -1.72 3.01
N VAL A 135 26.03 -1.65 3.92
CA VAL A 135 25.76 -1.49 5.35
C VAL A 135 25.33 -0.04 5.58
N LYS A 136 24.06 0.17 5.92
CA LYS A 136 23.59 1.49 6.35
C LYS A 136 24.20 1.79 7.72
N THR A 137 24.97 2.87 7.81
CA THR A 137 25.51 3.36 9.08
C THR A 137 24.41 4.01 9.90
N GLY A 138 24.33 3.64 11.17
CA GLY A 138 23.30 4.11 12.10
C GLY A 138 23.14 3.11 13.24
N GLY A 139 22.48 3.49 14.32
CA GLY A 139 22.16 2.60 15.43
C GLY A 139 21.12 3.25 16.32
N TYR A 140 20.21 2.44 16.86
CA TYR A 140 19.16 2.89 17.76
C TYR A 140 19.51 2.45 19.18
N ILE A 141 19.35 3.35 20.14
CA ILE A 141 19.45 3.04 21.56
C ILE A 141 18.03 2.93 22.08
N TYR A 142 17.67 1.77 22.60
CA TYR A 142 16.39 1.54 23.27
C TYR A 142 16.62 1.36 24.75
N SER A 143 15.83 2.04 25.58
CA SER A 143 15.78 1.85 27.02
C SER A 143 14.35 1.50 27.41
N LEU A 144 14.15 0.49 28.26
CA LEU A 144 12.81 0.12 28.69
C LEU A 144 12.24 1.20 29.62
N LEU A 145 10.99 1.56 29.38
CA LEU A 145 10.19 2.44 30.23
C LEU A 145 9.29 1.57 31.12
N GLU A 146 9.45 1.68 32.42
CA GLU A 146 8.59 1.05 33.43
C GLU A 146 7.50 2.06 33.82
N ARG A 147 6.24 1.67 33.67
CA ARG A 147 5.09 2.53 34.00
C ARG A 147 4.94 2.64 35.51
N GLU A 148 4.52 3.81 36.02
CA GLU A 148 4.27 3.96 37.47
C GLU A 148 3.00 3.22 37.95
N ASP A 149 2.05 2.93 37.06
CA ASP A 149 0.80 2.22 37.37
C ASP A 149 0.88 0.67 37.25
N GLY A 150 2.06 0.10 37.02
CA GLY A 150 2.27 -1.35 36.86
C GLY A 150 2.00 -1.87 35.45
#